data_AF-A0A2D6XE57-F1
#
_entry.id   AF-A0A2D6XE57-F1
#
_cell.length_a   1.000
_cell.length_b   1.000
_cell.length_c   1.000
_cell.angle_alpha   90.00
_cell.angle_beta   90.00
_cell.angle_gamma   90.00
#
_symmetry.space_group_name_H-M   'P 1'
#
loop_
_entity.id
_entity.type
_entity.pdbx_description
1 polymer ?
#
loop_
_entity_poly.entity_id
_entity_poly.type
_entity_poly.pdbx_seq_one_letter_code
_entity_poly.pdbx_strand_id
1 'polypeptide(L)'
;MGTKRVGLARTQALIQNLKRELALTNTTLNGVKIGMPDTITADTTLTSADSNKVLRFDIAASDVTVTLPTTVTAGLTYTFLCVGTSGKSLLIDAGSASVVGTVITQLVDGTDASRAAYNQTVLGFADDHIVGDHCTIIGDGTNWRILEAICATGFTAS
;
A
#
# COMPACT_ATOMS: atom_id res chain seq x y z
N MET A 1 -20.61 -48.56 25.23
CA MET A 1 -19.39 -47.87 24.72
C MET A 1 -19.70 -47.16 23.40
N GLY A 2 -20.64 -46.21 23.46
CA GLY A 2 -21.38 -45.73 22.29
C GLY A 2 -21.02 -44.31 21.87
N THR A 3 -21.14 -44.09 20.56
CA THR A 3 -21.43 -42.84 19.82
C THR A 3 -20.56 -41.59 20.02
N LYS A 4 -20.08 -41.29 21.23
CA LYS A 4 -19.27 -40.09 21.53
C LYS A 4 -17.90 -40.10 20.85
N ARG A 5 -17.28 -41.29 20.68
CA ARG A 5 -15.99 -41.44 19.98
C ARG A 5 -16.11 -41.32 18.46
N VAL A 6 -17.27 -41.68 17.91
CA VAL A 6 -17.54 -41.63 16.45
C VAL A 6 -17.80 -40.18 16.00
N GLY A 7 -18.48 -39.38 16.82
CA GLY A 7 -18.66 -37.95 16.56
C GLY A 7 -17.34 -37.18 16.53
N LEU A 8 -16.47 -37.44 17.51
CA LEU A 8 -15.13 -36.83 17.56
C LEU A 8 -14.25 -37.22 16.36
N ALA A 9 -14.24 -38.49 15.96
CA ALA A 9 -13.50 -38.95 14.79
C ALA A 9 -13.98 -38.29 13.49
N ARG A 10 -15.29 -38.09 13.32
CA ARG A 10 -15.85 -37.37 12.15
C ARG A 10 -15.47 -35.90 12.16
N THR A 11 -15.53 -35.24 13.32
CA THR A 11 -15.11 -33.84 13.43
C THR A 11 -13.60 -33.67 13.20
N GLN A 12 -12.76 -34.60 13.67
CA GLN A 12 -11.32 -34.59 13.42
C GLN A 12 -10.98 -34.84 11.95
N ALA A 13 -11.71 -35.72 11.25
CA ALA A 13 -11.55 -35.95 9.82
C ALA A 13 -12.00 -34.75 8.98
N LEU A 14 -13.13 -34.12 9.32
CA LEU A 14 -13.59 -32.87 8.70
C LEU A 14 -12.57 -31.74 8.94
N ILE A 15 -12.07 -31.61 10.17
CA ILE A 15 -11.06 -30.60 10.53
C ILE A 15 -9.72 -30.89 9.82
N GLN A 16 -9.27 -32.14 9.70
CA GLN A 16 -8.03 -32.48 8.97
C GLN A 16 -8.15 -32.27 7.46
N ASN A 17 -9.31 -32.57 6.86
CA ASN A 17 -9.56 -32.28 5.45
C ASN A 17 -9.62 -30.77 5.18
N LEU A 18 -10.21 -29.99 6.09
CA LEU A 18 -10.22 -28.52 5.99
C LEU A 18 -8.86 -27.87 6.34
N LYS A 19 -7.99 -28.56 7.10
CA LYS A 19 -6.66 -28.05 7.49
C LYS A 19 -5.56 -28.27 6.45
N ARG A 20 -5.77 -29.08 5.40
CA ARG A 20 -4.70 -29.46 4.47
C ARG A 20 -4.60 -28.63 3.19
N GLU A 21 -5.68 -28.02 2.73
CA GLU A 21 -5.62 -27.00 1.67
C GLU A 21 -6.99 -26.35 1.57
N LEU A 22 -7.06 -25.03 1.79
CA LEU A 22 -8.25 -24.27 1.40
C LEU A 22 -8.13 -24.02 -0.10
N ALA A 23 -8.69 -24.93 -0.91
CA ALA A 23 -8.72 -24.78 -2.36
C ALA A 23 -9.68 -23.65 -2.75
N LEU A 24 -9.13 -22.45 -2.94
CA LEU A 24 -9.86 -21.24 -3.32
C LEU A 24 -10.02 -21.11 -4.84
N THR A 25 -10.25 -22.23 -5.53
CA THR A 25 -10.47 -22.22 -6.97
C THR A 25 -11.72 -21.39 -7.29
N ASN A 26 -11.60 -20.40 -8.18
CA ASN A 26 -12.68 -19.47 -8.56
C ASN A 26 -13.26 -18.62 -7.40
N THR A 27 -12.57 -18.53 -6.27
CA THR A 27 -12.98 -17.63 -5.17
C THR A 27 -12.13 -16.36 -5.23
N THR A 28 -12.76 -15.19 -5.10
CA THR A 28 -12.06 -13.92 -4.93
C THR A 28 -11.92 -13.61 -3.45
N LEU A 29 -10.68 -13.56 -2.95
CA LEU A 29 -10.41 -13.00 -1.63
C LEU A 29 -10.33 -11.48 -1.75
N ASN A 30 -11.35 -10.78 -1.26
CA ASN A 30 -11.34 -9.32 -1.19
C ASN A 30 -10.62 -8.85 0.08
N GLY A 31 -9.79 -7.81 -0.02
CA GLY A 31 -9.10 -7.19 1.12
C GLY A 31 -7.82 -7.89 1.62
N VAL A 32 -7.30 -8.88 0.90
CA VAL A 32 -5.97 -9.44 1.20
C VAL A 32 -4.91 -8.54 0.57
N LYS A 33 -4.01 -7.99 1.41
CA LYS A 33 -2.83 -7.29 0.90
C LYS A 33 -1.80 -8.31 0.43
N ILE A 34 -1.51 -8.33 -0.87
CA ILE A 34 -0.46 -9.17 -1.45
C ILE A 34 0.79 -8.30 -1.57
N GLY A 35 1.92 -8.73 -1.02
CA GLY A 35 3.19 -8.02 -1.25
C GLY A 35 3.54 -8.05 -2.73
N MET A 36 3.89 -6.91 -3.32
CA MET A 36 4.47 -6.91 -4.66
C MET A 36 5.89 -7.51 -4.55
N PRO A 37 6.26 -8.48 -5.40
CA PRO A 37 7.58 -9.11 -5.33
C PRO A 37 8.71 -8.14 -5.68
N ASP A 38 8.44 -7.15 -6.54
CA ASP A 38 9.45 -6.24 -7.09
C ASP A 38 9.47 -4.89 -6.39
N THR A 39 10.68 -4.39 -6.14
CA THR A 39 10.95 -3.04 -5.62
C THR A 39 10.94 -2.06 -6.79
N ILE A 40 10.23 -0.94 -6.64
CA ILE A 40 10.21 0.18 -7.57
C ILE A 40 11.55 0.92 -7.49
N THR A 41 12.26 0.95 -8.60
CA THR A 41 13.56 1.64 -8.77
C THR A 41 13.60 2.53 -10.02
N ALA A 42 12.52 2.56 -10.79
CA ALA A 42 12.35 3.34 -12.02
C ALA A 42 10.87 3.69 -12.22
N ASP A 43 10.59 4.62 -13.14
CA ASP A 43 9.23 5.06 -13.44
C ASP A 43 8.29 3.88 -13.70
N THR A 44 7.13 3.91 -13.05
CA THR A 44 6.19 2.77 -13.05
C THR A 44 4.76 3.28 -13.19
N THR A 45 3.99 2.72 -14.12
CA THR A 45 2.56 2.97 -14.22
C THR A 45 1.79 1.84 -13.53
N LEU A 46 0.96 2.18 -12.55
CA LEU A 46 0.11 1.22 -11.86
C LEU A 46 -1.20 0.99 -12.61
N THR A 47 -1.71 -0.22 -12.47
CA THR A 47 -3.02 -0.61 -12.99
C THR A 47 -3.96 -1.00 -11.85
N SER A 48 -5.24 -1.21 -12.16
CA SER A 48 -6.20 -1.74 -11.18
C SER A 48 -5.81 -3.13 -10.65
N ALA A 49 -5.03 -3.91 -11.41
CA ALA A 49 -4.50 -5.21 -10.97
C ALA A 49 -3.44 -5.08 -9.87
N ASP A 50 -2.90 -3.89 -9.66
CA ASP A 50 -1.94 -3.58 -8.61
C ASP A 50 -2.61 -3.12 -7.31
N SER A 51 -3.94 -3.05 -7.30
CA SER A 51 -4.68 -2.66 -6.12
C SER A 51 -4.53 -3.65 -4.97
N ASN A 52 -4.54 -3.13 -3.75
CA ASN A 52 -4.26 -3.82 -2.49
C ASN A 52 -2.83 -4.34 -2.36
N LYS A 53 -1.90 -3.98 -3.26
CA LYS A 53 -0.49 -4.33 -3.11
C LYS A 53 0.25 -3.33 -2.21
N VAL A 54 1.27 -3.85 -1.52
CA VAL A 54 2.32 -3.04 -0.91
C VAL A 54 3.44 -2.90 -1.94
N LEU A 55 3.58 -1.69 -2.45
CA LEU A 55 4.56 -1.24 -3.43
C LEU A 55 5.81 -0.80 -2.68
N ARG A 56 6.86 -1.61 -2.75
CA ARG A 56 8.14 -1.33 -2.10
C ARG A 56 8.96 -0.42 -3.00
N PHE A 57 9.65 0.57 -2.46
CA PHE A 57 10.57 1.41 -3.23
C PHE A 57 11.92 1.60 -2.53
N ASP A 58 12.95 1.78 -3.34
CA ASP A 58 14.35 2.04 -2.95
C ASP A 58 15.04 2.80 -4.10
N ILE A 59 15.10 4.13 -3.99
CA ILE A 59 15.45 5.00 -5.13
C ILE A 59 16.82 5.63 -4.91
N ALA A 60 17.89 5.09 -5.49
CA ALA A 60 19.22 5.63 -5.23
C ALA A 60 19.70 6.73 -6.21
N ALA A 61 19.21 6.72 -7.47
CA ALA A 61 19.92 7.38 -8.57
C ALA A 61 19.28 8.68 -9.09
N SER A 62 17.97 8.67 -9.32
CA SER A 62 17.20 9.80 -9.85
C SER A 62 15.81 9.79 -9.23
N ASP A 63 15.09 10.91 -9.29
CA ASP A 63 13.68 10.93 -8.92
C ASP A 63 12.90 9.93 -9.78
N VAL A 64 11.95 9.22 -9.16
CA VAL A 64 11.13 8.20 -9.82
C VAL A 64 9.67 8.59 -9.69
N THR A 65 8.94 8.50 -10.79
CA THR A 65 7.50 8.77 -10.83
C THR A 65 6.71 7.47 -10.90
N VAL A 66 5.77 7.31 -9.98
CA VAL A 66 4.75 6.27 -10.04
C VAL A 66 3.42 6.89 -10.46
N THR A 67 2.98 6.57 -11.66
CA THR A 67 1.73 7.07 -12.21
C THR A 67 0.56 6.17 -11.79
N LEU A 68 -0.44 6.75 -11.14
CA LEU A 68 -1.68 6.09 -10.77
C LEU A 68 -2.59 5.88 -11.99
N PRO A 69 -3.58 4.96 -11.91
CA PRO A 69 -4.57 4.83 -12.97
C PRO A 69 -5.30 6.15 -13.24
N THR A 70 -5.38 6.55 -14.51
CA THR A 70 -6.05 7.79 -14.94
C THR A 70 -7.54 7.81 -14.61
N THR A 71 -8.18 6.63 -14.60
CA THR A 71 -9.57 6.48 -14.15
C THR A 71 -9.59 6.06 -12.69
N VAL A 72 -9.90 7.03 -11.81
CA VAL A 72 -10.03 6.76 -10.37
C VAL A 72 -11.28 5.91 -10.14
N THR A 73 -11.07 4.62 -9.88
CA THR A 73 -12.17 3.71 -9.50
C THR A 73 -12.28 3.66 -7.98
N ALA A 74 -13.50 3.77 -7.46
CA ALA A 74 -13.75 3.70 -6.03
C ALA A 74 -13.26 2.36 -5.44
N GLY A 75 -12.52 2.43 -4.34
CA GLY A 75 -12.00 1.26 -3.63
C GLY A 75 -10.61 0.80 -4.07
N LEU A 76 -10.03 1.34 -5.15
CA LEU A 76 -8.65 1.04 -5.51
C LEU A 76 -7.72 1.56 -4.41
N THR A 77 -6.99 0.66 -3.76
CA THR A 77 -6.05 0.99 -2.69
C THR A 77 -4.62 0.69 -3.10
N TYR A 78 -3.69 1.58 -2.79
CA TYR A 78 -2.25 1.36 -2.98
C TYR A 78 -1.50 1.76 -1.71
N THR A 79 -0.55 0.93 -1.27
CA THR A 79 0.34 1.26 -0.16
C THR A 79 1.76 1.35 -0.71
N PHE A 80 2.41 2.50 -0.55
CA PHE A 80 3.81 2.73 -0.87
C PHE A 80 4.64 2.61 0.41
N LEU A 81 5.72 1.84 0.37
CA LEU A 81 6.59 1.58 1.52
C LEU A 81 8.05 1.71 1.10
N CYS A 82 8.76 2.63 1.75
CA CYS A 82 10.19 2.73 1.64
C CYS A 82 10.85 1.52 2.32
N VAL A 83 11.70 0.81 1.57
CA VAL A 83 12.46 -0.34 2.08
C VAL A 83 13.98 -0.17 2.02
N GLY A 84 14.47 0.93 1.46
CA GLY A 84 15.88 1.28 1.41
C GLY A 84 16.08 2.77 1.62
N THR A 85 17.23 3.17 2.16
CA THR A 85 17.57 4.60 2.25
C THR A 85 17.84 5.13 0.86
N SER A 86 17.15 6.20 0.51
CA SER A 86 17.26 6.83 -0.81
C SER A 86 17.88 8.21 -0.70
N GLY A 87 18.52 8.67 -1.77
CA GLY A 87 18.96 10.07 -1.90
C GLY A 87 18.06 10.91 -2.80
N LYS A 88 16.87 10.42 -3.20
CA LYS A 88 16.03 10.98 -4.27
C LYS A 88 14.54 10.85 -3.96
N SER A 89 13.70 11.58 -4.69
CA SER A 89 12.26 11.61 -4.42
C SER A 89 11.50 10.47 -5.11
N LEU A 90 10.49 9.93 -4.43
CA LEU A 90 9.42 9.15 -5.08
C LEU A 90 8.22 10.07 -5.31
N LEU A 91 7.80 10.27 -6.57
CA LEU A 91 6.66 11.09 -6.93
C LEU A 91 5.47 10.21 -7.30
N ILE A 92 4.33 10.35 -6.63
CA ILE A 92 3.10 9.63 -6.94
C ILE A 92 2.20 10.57 -7.73
N ASP A 93 2.09 10.34 -9.04
CA ASP A 93 1.33 11.17 -9.97
C ASP A 93 -0.10 10.65 -10.15
N ALA A 94 -1.09 11.44 -9.75
CA ALA A 94 -2.51 11.13 -9.92
C ALA A 94 -3.09 11.58 -11.28
N GLY A 95 -2.25 12.10 -12.18
CA GLY A 95 -2.66 12.64 -13.47
C GLY A 95 -3.55 13.86 -13.29
N SER A 96 -4.78 13.78 -13.78
CA SER A 96 -5.76 14.87 -13.65
C SER A 96 -6.56 14.85 -12.35
N ALA A 97 -6.47 13.77 -11.56
CA ALA A 97 -7.13 13.67 -10.26
C ALA A 97 -6.25 14.30 -9.16
N SER A 98 -6.86 14.69 -8.04
CA SER A 98 -6.11 15.18 -6.88
C SER A 98 -5.88 14.06 -5.86
N VAL A 99 -4.72 14.09 -5.22
CA VAL A 99 -4.42 13.40 -3.97
C VAL A 99 -4.78 14.32 -2.82
N VAL A 100 -5.72 13.89 -1.97
CA VAL A 100 -6.32 14.72 -0.94
C VAL A 100 -6.26 14.03 0.42
N GLY A 101 -5.83 14.75 1.45
CA GLY A 101 -5.91 14.27 2.83
C GLY A 101 -4.94 14.97 3.76
N THR A 102 -4.36 14.23 4.69
CA THR A 102 -3.37 14.76 5.64
C THR A 102 -2.08 13.97 5.51
N VAL A 103 -0.97 14.70 5.40
CA VAL A 103 0.37 14.14 5.49
C VAL A 103 0.96 14.45 6.86
N ILE A 104 1.80 13.55 7.35
CA ILE A 104 2.49 13.67 8.62
C ILE A 104 3.99 13.59 8.35
N THR A 105 4.72 14.61 8.79
CA THR A 105 6.18 14.53 8.87
C THR A 105 6.53 14.19 10.31
N GLN A 106 7.19 13.05 10.53
CA GLN A 106 7.54 12.58 11.87
C GLN A 106 9.04 12.25 11.91
N LEU A 107 9.80 13.01 12.69
CA LEU A 107 11.22 12.71 12.89
C LEU A 107 11.40 11.36 13.60
N VAL A 108 12.54 10.71 13.34
CA VAL A 108 12.88 9.36 13.83
C VAL A 108 12.85 9.25 15.37
N ASP A 109 13.11 10.35 16.07
CA ASP A 109 13.07 10.39 17.54
C ASP A 109 11.65 10.58 18.11
N GLY A 110 10.65 10.78 17.25
CA GLY A 110 9.25 10.96 17.62
C GLY A 110 8.95 12.25 18.39
N THR A 111 9.90 13.17 18.49
CA THR A 111 9.75 14.39 19.30
C THR A 111 9.04 15.51 18.55
N ASP A 112 9.19 15.55 17.22
CA ASP A 112 8.49 16.51 16.35
C ASP A 112 7.67 15.77 15.29
N ALA A 113 6.35 15.98 15.35
CA ALA A 113 5.42 15.58 14.29
C ALA A 113 4.67 16.82 13.79
N SER A 114 4.80 17.11 12.49
CA SER A 114 3.98 18.14 11.84
C SER A 114 2.90 17.48 10.98
N ARG A 115 1.74 18.13 10.89
CA ARG A 115 0.61 17.68 10.09
C ARG A 115 0.22 18.77 9.12
N ALA A 116 0.05 18.42 7.85
CA ALA A 116 -0.37 19.37 6.83
C ALA A 116 -1.52 18.79 6.00
N ALA A 117 -2.45 19.67 5.61
CA ALA A 117 -3.45 19.33 4.61
C ALA A 117 -2.77 19.19 3.24
N TYR A 118 -3.19 18.19 2.47
CA TYR A 118 -2.67 17.88 1.15
C TYR A 118 -3.81 17.90 0.14
N ASN A 119 -3.60 18.56 -1.00
CA ASN A 119 -4.57 18.64 -2.10
C ASN A 119 -3.85 19.04 -3.39
N GLN A 120 -3.15 18.09 -4.01
CA GLN A 120 -2.32 18.32 -5.20
C GLN A 120 -2.41 17.12 -6.17
N THR A 121 -1.97 17.28 -7.41
CA THR A 121 -1.96 16.20 -8.41
C THR A 121 -0.81 15.21 -8.21
N VAL A 122 0.30 15.65 -7.61
CA VAL A 122 1.43 14.77 -7.27
C VAL A 122 1.60 14.73 -5.75
N LEU A 123 1.79 13.55 -5.18
CA LEU A 123 2.24 13.34 -3.79
C LEU A 123 3.66 12.79 -3.81
N GLY A 124 4.64 13.55 -3.33
CA GLY A 124 6.03 13.11 -3.31
C GLY A 124 6.54 12.76 -1.93
N PHE A 125 7.28 11.66 -1.79
CA PHE A 125 8.26 11.51 -0.71
C PHE A 125 9.46 12.36 -1.07
N ALA A 126 9.85 13.27 -0.18
CA ALA A 126 11.04 14.09 -0.38
C ALA A 126 12.32 13.24 -0.49
N ASP A 127 13.40 13.87 -0.94
CA ASP A 127 14.75 13.30 -0.87
C ASP A 127 15.07 12.83 0.55
N ASP A 128 16.01 11.89 0.66
CA ASP A 128 16.49 11.33 1.92
C ASP A 128 15.45 10.57 2.76
N HIS A 129 14.39 10.04 2.12
CA HIS A 129 13.43 9.17 2.78
C HIS A 129 14.11 7.91 3.37
N ILE A 130 13.58 7.46 4.50
CA ILE A 130 14.16 6.39 5.31
C ILE A 130 13.28 5.16 5.32
N VAL A 131 13.87 4.02 5.66
CA VAL A 131 13.15 2.75 5.77
C VAL A 131 11.98 2.89 6.75
N GLY A 132 10.78 2.55 6.29
CA GLY A 132 9.54 2.65 7.08
C GLY A 132 8.65 3.84 6.72
N ASP A 133 9.15 4.82 5.97
CA ASP A 133 8.31 5.87 5.38
C ASP A 133 7.27 5.23 4.46
N HIS A 134 6.02 5.67 4.57
CA HIS A 134 4.94 5.04 3.84
C HIS A 134 3.75 5.98 3.62
N CYS A 135 2.96 5.64 2.61
CA CYS A 135 1.64 6.21 2.44
C CYS A 135 0.67 5.16 1.90
N THR A 136 -0.58 5.25 2.31
CA THR A 136 -1.68 4.47 1.76
C THR A 136 -2.72 5.43 1.22
N ILE A 137 -3.10 5.22 -0.03
CA ILE A 137 -4.13 5.99 -0.72
C ILE A 137 -5.26 5.08 -1.19
N ILE A 138 -6.47 5.64 -1.26
CA ILE A 138 -7.66 4.97 -1.80
C ILE A 138 -8.40 5.86 -2.80
N GLY A 139 -8.80 5.32 -3.94
CA GLY A 139 -9.68 6.02 -4.87
C GLY A 139 -11.11 6.10 -4.33
N ASP A 140 -11.75 7.26 -4.40
CA ASP A 140 -13.17 7.43 -4.04
C ASP A 140 -14.13 7.45 -5.24
N GLY A 141 -13.61 7.26 -6.45
CA GLY A 141 -14.33 7.41 -7.71
C GLY A 141 -14.10 8.75 -8.42
N THR A 142 -13.41 9.69 -7.78
CA THR A 142 -13.08 11.00 -8.37
C THR A 142 -11.64 11.43 -8.04
N ASN A 143 -11.24 11.31 -6.78
CA ASN A 143 -9.93 11.69 -6.25
C ASN A 143 -9.29 10.55 -5.47
N TRP A 144 -8.00 10.67 -5.22
CA TRP A 144 -7.28 9.79 -4.30
C TRP A 144 -7.34 10.38 -2.90
N ARG A 145 -7.68 9.55 -1.92
CA ARG A 145 -7.75 9.93 -0.51
C ARG A 145 -6.59 9.32 0.23
N ILE A 146 -5.84 10.14 0.96
CA ILE A 146 -4.79 9.67 1.86
C ILE A 146 -5.46 9.06 3.08
N LEU A 147 -5.25 7.76 3.29
CA LEU A 147 -5.65 7.07 4.53
C LEU A 147 -4.58 7.22 5.60
N GLU A 148 -3.31 7.18 5.19
CA GLU A 148 -2.14 7.33 6.03
C GLU A 148 -0.98 7.83 5.16
N ALA A 149 -0.20 8.78 5.65
CA ALA A 149 1.00 9.24 4.97
C ALA A 149 1.97 9.77 6.03
N ILE A 150 3.05 9.04 6.24
CA ILE A 150 4.07 9.31 7.25
C ILE A 150 5.43 9.25 6.56
N CYS A 151 6.21 10.31 6.71
CA CYS A 151 7.56 10.41 6.17
C CYS A 151 8.46 11.14 7.16
N ALA A 152 9.71 10.71 7.33
CA ALA A 152 10.66 11.38 8.21
C ALA A 152 11.17 12.71 7.67
N THR A 153 11.39 12.79 6.35
CA THR A 153 11.94 13.99 5.70
C THR A 153 10.86 14.95 5.18
N GLY A 154 9.61 14.45 5.09
CA GLY A 154 8.45 15.21 4.67
C GLY A 154 7.94 14.83 3.28
N PHE A 155 6.87 15.50 2.88
CA PHE A 155 6.23 15.29 1.59
C PHE A 155 6.44 16.51 0.69
N THR A 156 6.76 16.27 -0.57
CA THR A 156 6.85 17.30 -1.61
C THR A 156 5.53 17.37 -2.37
N ALA A 157 5.22 18.57 -2.85
CA ALA A 157 4.00 18.88 -3.59
C ALA A 157 4.34 19.58 -4.91
N SER A 158 3.72 19.10 -6.00
CA SER A 158 3.72 19.77 -7.31
C SER A 158 2.38 19.63 -8.01
#